data_AF-A0A2U1VSN3-F1
#
_entry.id   AF-A0A2U1VSN3-F1
#
_cell.length_a   1.000
_cell.length_b   1.000
_cell.length_c   1.000
_cell.angle_alpha   90.00
_cell.angle_beta   90.00
_cell.angle_gamma   90.00
#
_symmetry.space_group_name_H-M   'P 1'
#
loop_
_entity.id
_entity.type
_entity.pdbx_description
1 polymer ?
#
loop_
_entity_poly.entity_id
_entity_poly.type
_entity_poly.pdbx_seq_one_letter_code
_entity_poly.pdbx_strand_id
1 'polypeptide(L)'
;MGLNACAGAPDGVPLVPDSPVAGTVAGAERSAVHPLVLEDGDYVEGTLESGAEPAELRLVDWQGRPIRLLLDGTTGREVFRFVAEPGMAALRVTLRSPGGYELTLTRRIAVGDQHPVLVGHLSPAIEALAADLKRGGSTEPFWREVARRGTPLVEPLEPGRVVMTFLARGARHSVRLLGGPTSDHEILERLGDSDVWFKSFVVPSSTRLSYQVAPDVPDFPGTCRECREAILAQLRADPLNRYPWPADAPDPYNQFSLVELPDAPPQPGIGGEAEPAGRLVTERFASRILGNARDVAVYVPPGVDPAGAGTVLLLLFDGPDYLNRRAPIPVVLDRLTGDDRLPPTVGVFIANPSAEARARELPANPAFAAMLADELVPWLASRIGIQPRPDRTVLAGSSYGGLAAVTAALARPDRFGNALSISGSFWWHPDDAAPDRPEYVAGLVALHERRPVRVFLSAGLFETTADDEIGILESSRHLRDVLEAKGYDVVYRDYAAGHDYFAWRGALGDGLLALFRRRR
;
A
#
# COMPACT_ATOMS: atom_id res chain seq x y z
N MET A 1 48.05 -6.94 -15.78
CA MET A 1 48.78 -8.22 -15.66
C MET A 1 47.77 -9.27 -15.22
N GLY A 2 47.63 -10.36 -15.98
CA GLY A 2 46.47 -11.25 -15.91
C GLY A 2 46.37 -12.03 -14.59
N LEU A 3 45.26 -11.84 -13.88
CA LEU A 3 44.83 -12.66 -12.73
C LEU A 3 44.17 -14.00 -13.15
N ASN A 4 44.21 -14.33 -14.45
CA ASN A 4 43.61 -15.52 -15.07
C ASN A 4 44.61 -16.66 -15.31
N ALA A 5 45.66 -16.78 -14.50
CA ALA A 5 46.49 -17.98 -14.51
C ALA A 5 45.71 -19.15 -13.87
N CYS A 6 45.83 -20.35 -14.45
CA CYS A 6 45.40 -21.58 -13.79
C CYS A 6 46.19 -21.68 -12.47
N ALA A 7 45.50 -21.79 -11.34
CA ALA A 7 46.16 -22.09 -10.09
C ALA A 7 46.49 -23.59 -10.03
N GLY A 8 47.36 -24.00 -9.10
CA GLY A 8 47.60 -25.41 -8.81
C GLY A 8 46.30 -26.17 -8.58
N ALA A 9 46.30 -27.47 -8.90
CA ALA A 9 45.16 -28.34 -8.64
C ALA A 9 44.79 -28.31 -7.14
N PRO A 10 43.53 -28.60 -6.77
CA PRO A 10 43.13 -28.66 -5.36
C PRO A 10 43.88 -29.79 -4.62
N ASP A 11 45.06 -29.48 -4.08
CA ASP A 11 45.87 -30.40 -3.28
C ASP A 11 45.84 -29.96 -1.81
N GLY A 12 45.34 -30.80 -0.90
CA GLY A 12 45.28 -30.49 0.53
C GLY A 12 44.10 -31.13 1.27
N VAL A 13 43.94 -30.77 2.55
CA VAL A 13 42.77 -31.19 3.35
C VAL A 13 41.58 -30.31 2.96
N PRO A 14 40.41 -30.88 2.62
CA PRO A 14 39.23 -30.10 2.30
C PRO A 14 38.77 -29.22 3.47
N LEU A 15 38.15 -28.08 3.14
CA LEU A 15 37.52 -27.24 4.14
C LEU A 15 36.39 -27.98 4.85
N VAL A 16 36.39 -27.89 6.17
CA VAL A 16 35.35 -28.43 7.04
C VAL A 16 34.60 -27.27 7.68
N PRO A 17 33.26 -27.32 7.77
CA PRO A 17 32.50 -26.31 8.50
C PRO A 17 33.03 -26.07 9.92
N ASP A 18 32.96 -24.81 10.37
CA ASP A 18 33.41 -24.32 11.68
C ASP A 18 34.88 -24.58 12.02
N SER A 19 35.69 -24.91 11.01
CA SER A 19 37.14 -25.11 11.15
C SER A 19 37.89 -24.04 10.35
N PRO A 20 38.35 -22.94 10.99
CA PRO A 20 39.10 -21.90 10.32
C PRO A 20 40.41 -22.41 9.73
N VAL A 21 40.70 -22.02 8.50
CA VAL A 21 41.98 -22.27 7.84
C VAL A 21 42.70 -20.95 7.64
N ALA A 22 43.83 -20.81 8.36
CA ALA A 22 44.74 -19.70 8.15
C ALA A 22 45.70 -20.02 7.00
N GLY A 23 45.91 -19.06 6.12
CA GLY A 23 46.88 -19.16 5.03
C GLY A 23 47.71 -17.90 4.90
N THR A 24 48.94 -18.07 4.44
CA THR A 24 49.81 -16.95 4.06
C THR A 24 50.12 -17.06 2.58
N VAL A 25 49.96 -15.96 1.87
CA VAL A 25 50.27 -15.91 0.44
C VAL A 25 51.56 -15.12 0.26
N ALA A 26 52.62 -15.80 -0.21
CA ALA A 26 53.92 -15.19 -0.48
C ALA A 26 54.42 -15.59 -1.88
N GLY A 27 55.23 -14.73 -2.51
CA GLY A 27 55.83 -15.01 -3.84
C GLY A 27 55.01 -14.53 -5.05
N ALA A 28 55.35 -15.03 -6.23
CA ALA A 28 54.86 -14.53 -7.52
C ALA A 28 53.41 -14.94 -7.86
N GLU A 29 52.93 -16.10 -7.36
CA GLU A 29 51.61 -16.65 -7.71
C GLU A 29 50.44 -16.11 -6.89
N ARG A 30 50.72 -15.41 -5.79
CA ARG A 30 49.76 -14.61 -4.97
C ARG A 30 48.39 -15.25 -4.69
N SER A 31 48.28 -16.58 -4.67
CA SER A 31 47.02 -17.26 -4.36
C SER A 31 47.22 -18.56 -3.58
N ALA A 32 46.15 -19.01 -2.93
CA ALA A 32 46.06 -20.29 -2.23
C ALA A 32 44.71 -20.95 -2.53
N VAL A 33 44.71 -22.27 -2.74
CA VAL A 33 43.53 -23.05 -3.14
C VAL A 33 43.15 -24.01 -2.01
N HIS A 34 41.87 -24.03 -1.65
CA HIS A 34 41.32 -24.83 -0.56
C HIS A 34 40.24 -25.77 -1.10
N PRO A 35 40.48 -27.09 -1.12
CA PRO A 35 39.51 -28.04 -1.65
C PRO A 35 38.17 -28.00 -0.90
N LEU A 36 37.09 -28.28 -1.63
CA LEU A 36 35.73 -28.41 -1.11
C LEU A 36 35.23 -29.84 -1.33
N VAL A 37 34.44 -30.36 -0.39
CA VAL A 37 33.68 -31.61 -0.56
C VAL A 37 32.21 -31.28 -0.29
N LEU A 38 31.47 -31.05 -1.37
CA LEU A 38 30.08 -30.62 -1.37
C LEU A 38 29.26 -31.49 -2.32
N GLU A 39 27.97 -31.65 -2.03
CA GLU A 39 27.01 -32.27 -2.94
C GLU A 39 26.33 -31.20 -3.80
N ASP A 40 25.83 -31.58 -4.97
CA ASP A 40 25.06 -30.69 -5.84
C ASP A 40 23.83 -30.16 -5.10
N GLY A 41 23.68 -28.83 -5.05
CA GLY A 41 22.60 -28.16 -4.33
C GLY A 41 22.91 -27.78 -2.88
N ASP A 42 24.08 -28.14 -2.31
CA ASP A 42 24.44 -27.71 -0.95
C ASP A 42 24.52 -26.19 -0.84
N TYR A 43 23.87 -25.62 0.17
CA TYR A 43 24.02 -24.20 0.51
C TYR A 43 25.21 -23.99 1.44
N VAL A 44 26.11 -23.09 1.05
CA VAL A 44 27.34 -22.81 1.79
C VAL A 44 27.43 -21.33 2.12
N GLU A 45 27.73 -21.04 3.38
CA GLU A 45 28.12 -19.72 3.87
C GLU A 45 29.52 -19.84 4.50
N GLY A 46 30.33 -18.80 4.32
CA GLY A 46 31.60 -18.70 4.99
C GLY A 46 32.07 -17.27 5.14
N THR A 47 33.19 -17.12 5.83
CA THR A 47 33.85 -15.84 6.04
C THR A 47 35.29 -15.88 5.55
N LEU A 48 35.72 -14.80 4.92
CA LEU A 48 37.12 -14.53 4.61
C LEU A 48 37.57 -13.30 5.38
N GLU A 49 38.65 -13.42 6.15
CA GLU A 49 39.26 -12.33 6.89
C GLU A 49 40.68 -12.09 6.39
N SER A 50 40.95 -10.91 5.81
CA SER A 50 42.24 -10.57 5.18
C SER A 50 42.91 -9.32 5.77
N GLY A 51 42.38 -8.81 6.89
CA GLY A 51 42.92 -7.61 7.55
C GLY A 51 42.89 -6.39 6.63
N ALA A 52 44.01 -5.67 6.50
CA ALA A 52 44.07 -4.50 5.62
C ALA A 52 44.32 -4.84 4.13
N GLU A 53 44.57 -6.11 3.81
CA GLU A 53 44.95 -6.52 2.46
C GLU A 53 43.72 -6.87 1.61
N PRO A 54 43.55 -6.25 0.42
CA PRO A 54 42.44 -6.57 -0.46
C PRO A 54 42.56 -8.02 -0.96
N ALA A 55 41.51 -8.80 -0.72
CA ALA A 55 41.42 -10.20 -1.09
C ALA A 55 40.37 -10.43 -2.17
N GLU A 56 40.66 -11.37 -3.07
CA GLU A 56 39.71 -11.93 -4.03
C GLU A 56 39.42 -13.38 -3.64
N LEU A 57 38.15 -13.77 -3.63
CA LEU A 57 37.72 -15.15 -3.39
C LEU A 57 36.98 -15.68 -4.61
N ARG A 58 37.46 -16.80 -5.18
CA ARG A 58 36.83 -17.46 -6.33
C ARG A 58 36.55 -18.93 -6.06
N LEU A 59 35.45 -19.43 -6.62
CA LEU A 59 35.27 -20.86 -6.84
C LEU A 59 36.05 -21.29 -8.08
N VAL A 60 36.75 -22.41 -7.98
CA VAL A 60 37.53 -22.98 -9.08
C VAL A 60 37.18 -24.46 -9.30
N ASP A 61 37.43 -24.95 -10.51
CA ASP A 61 37.28 -26.37 -10.86
C ASP A 61 38.49 -27.22 -10.44
N TRP A 62 38.41 -28.54 -10.69
CA TRP A 62 39.48 -29.50 -10.41
C TRP A 62 40.80 -29.21 -11.15
N GLN A 63 40.76 -28.35 -12.17
CA GLN A 63 41.92 -27.92 -12.95
C GLN A 63 42.39 -26.52 -12.53
N GLY A 64 41.83 -25.95 -11.46
CA GLY A 64 42.17 -24.62 -10.95
C GLY A 64 41.63 -23.46 -11.80
N ARG A 65 40.68 -23.72 -12.71
CA ARG A 65 40.06 -22.69 -13.56
C ARG A 65 38.94 -21.98 -12.81
N PRO A 66 38.82 -20.64 -12.93
CA PRO A 66 37.79 -19.89 -12.23
C PRO A 66 36.39 -20.20 -12.77
N ILE A 67 35.47 -20.50 -11.85
CA ILE A 67 34.04 -20.72 -12.12
C ILE A 67 33.23 -19.46 -11.75
N ARG A 68 33.39 -18.97 -10.52
CA ARG A 68 32.60 -17.86 -9.98
C ARG A 68 33.43 -16.99 -9.06
N LEU A 69 33.26 -15.68 -9.18
CA LEU A 69 33.82 -14.69 -8.25
C LEU A 69 32.83 -14.50 -7.09
N LEU A 70 33.31 -14.66 -5.85
CA LEU A 70 32.50 -14.52 -4.63
C LEU A 70 32.79 -13.20 -3.92
N LEU A 71 34.05 -12.77 -3.88
CA LEU A 71 34.50 -11.49 -3.31
C LEU A 71 35.56 -10.87 -4.23
N ASP A 72 35.50 -9.56 -4.46
CA ASP A 72 36.43 -8.83 -5.32
C ASP A 72 37.10 -7.66 -4.59
N GLY A 73 38.36 -7.85 -4.19
CA GLY A 73 39.17 -6.79 -3.60
C GLY A 73 38.68 -6.28 -2.25
N THR A 74 38.05 -7.13 -1.46
CA THR A 74 37.50 -6.77 -0.14
C THR A 74 38.58 -6.80 0.94
N THR A 75 38.50 -5.92 1.93
CA THR A 75 39.37 -5.90 3.12
C THR A 75 38.57 -6.20 4.38
N GLY A 76 39.24 -6.56 5.46
CA GLY A 76 38.60 -6.89 6.73
C GLY A 76 37.98 -8.28 6.69
N ARG A 77 36.84 -8.44 7.37
CA ARG A 77 36.08 -9.69 7.45
C ARG A 77 34.83 -9.58 6.59
N GLU A 78 34.72 -10.45 5.60
CA GLU A 78 33.58 -10.48 4.69
C GLU A 78 32.89 -11.84 4.69
N VAL A 79 31.59 -11.82 4.40
CA VAL A 79 30.76 -13.03 4.29
C VAL A 79 30.54 -13.36 2.82
N PHE A 80 30.73 -14.62 2.45
CA PHE A 80 30.39 -15.14 1.12
C PHE A 80 29.37 -16.26 1.21
N ARG A 81 28.58 -16.41 0.15
CA ARG A 81 27.52 -17.42 0.03
C ARG A 81 27.46 -17.97 -1.37
N PHE A 82 27.21 -19.27 -1.50
CA PHE A 82 26.94 -19.91 -2.78
C PHE A 82 26.13 -21.19 -2.60
N VAL A 83 25.52 -21.64 -3.69
CA VAL A 83 24.96 -22.99 -3.83
C VAL A 83 25.97 -23.80 -4.64
N ALA A 84 26.31 -24.98 -4.16
CA ALA A 84 27.24 -25.87 -4.83
C ALA A 84 26.62 -26.40 -6.14
N GLU A 85 27.37 -26.32 -7.23
CA GLU A 85 27.01 -26.88 -8.54
C GLU A 85 28.09 -27.86 -9.00
N PRO A 86 27.78 -28.79 -9.92
CA PRO A 86 28.76 -29.76 -10.40
C PRO A 86 30.00 -29.06 -10.99
N GLY A 87 31.17 -29.47 -10.53
CA GLY A 87 32.46 -28.93 -10.98
C GLY A 87 33.08 -27.88 -10.06
N MET A 88 32.35 -27.35 -9.08
CA MET A 88 32.91 -26.49 -8.02
C MET A 88 33.78 -27.31 -7.06
N ALA A 89 35.11 -27.25 -7.24
CA ALA A 89 36.05 -28.14 -6.55
C ALA A 89 36.77 -27.49 -5.37
N ALA A 90 36.99 -26.17 -5.40
CA ALA A 90 37.78 -25.48 -4.39
C ALA A 90 37.48 -23.98 -4.31
N LEU A 91 37.86 -23.36 -3.19
CA LEU A 91 37.95 -21.91 -3.01
C LEU A 91 39.38 -21.45 -3.20
N ARG A 92 39.59 -20.47 -4.08
CA ARG A 92 40.87 -19.80 -4.29
C ARG A 92 40.84 -18.41 -3.68
N VAL A 93 41.73 -18.17 -2.72
CA VAL A 93 42.00 -16.86 -2.13
C VAL A 93 43.19 -16.24 -2.84
N THR A 94 43.05 -15.02 -3.35
CA THR A 94 44.13 -14.25 -3.97
C THR A 94 44.30 -12.94 -3.22
N LEU A 95 45.51 -12.63 -2.75
CA LEU A 95 45.79 -11.35 -2.08
C LEU A 95 46.54 -10.40 -3.02
N ARG A 96 46.20 -9.11 -2.99
CA ARG A 96 46.87 -8.11 -3.84
C ARG A 96 48.33 -7.87 -3.42
N SER A 97 48.64 -8.01 -2.13
CA SER A 97 50.01 -7.96 -1.59
C SER A 97 50.28 -9.19 -0.71
N PRO A 98 51.55 -9.52 -0.41
CA PRO A 98 51.87 -10.60 0.52
C PRO A 98 51.23 -10.34 1.89
N GLY A 99 50.52 -11.33 2.42
CA GLY A 99 49.74 -11.19 3.65
C GLY A 99 49.14 -12.52 4.12
N GLY A 100 48.52 -12.46 5.29
CA GLY A 100 47.75 -13.58 5.85
C GLY A 100 46.26 -13.41 5.61
N TYR A 101 45.54 -14.52 5.60
CA TYR A 101 44.08 -14.54 5.65
C TYR A 101 43.60 -15.71 6.51
N GLU A 102 42.36 -15.63 6.96
CA GLU A 102 41.62 -16.73 7.58
C GLU A 102 40.35 -17.00 6.78
N LEU A 103 40.15 -18.25 6.36
CA LEU A 103 38.99 -18.69 5.60
C LEU A 103 38.23 -19.72 6.44
N THR A 104 36.93 -19.49 6.65
CA THR A 104 36.08 -20.40 7.42
C THR A 104 34.78 -20.67 6.66
N LEU A 105 34.36 -21.92 6.55
CA LEU A 105 32.99 -22.25 6.19
C LEU A 105 32.15 -22.19 7.47
N THR A 106 31.28 -21.20 7.61
CA THR A 106 30.48 -20.98 8.83
C THR A 106 29.19 -21.77 8.82
N ARG A 107 28.71 -22.18 7.64
CA ARG A 107 27.52 -23.00 7.52
C ARG A 107 27.55 -23.81 6.23
N ARG A 108 27.17 -25.07 6.34
CA ARG A 108 26.77 -25.92 5.21
C ARG A 108 25.40 -26.50 5.53
N ILE A 109 24.44 -26.32 4.63
CA ILE A 109 23.14 -26.99 4.71
C ILE A 109 23.11 -27.98 3.56
N ALA A 110 23.18 -29.27 3.88
CA ALA A 110 23.14 -30.32 2.87
C ALA A 110 21.82 -30.26 2.12
N VAL A 111 21.81 -30.56 0.82
CA VAL A 111 20.57 -30.54 0.01
C VAL A 111 19.43 -31.37 0.61
N GLY A 112 19.74 -32.50 1.25
CA GLY A 112 18.76 -33.33 1.96
C GLY A 112 18.24 -32.75 3.27
N ASP A 113 18.96 -31.80 3.87
CA ASP A 113 18.57 -31.09 5.09
C ASP A 113 17.84 -29.77 4.78
N GLN A 114 17.87 -29.33 3.53
CA GLN A 114 17.14 -28.16 3.05
C GLN A 114 15.65 -28.51 2.95
N HIS A 115 14.94 -28.23 4.04
CA HIS A 115 13.50 -28.31 4.08
C HIS A 115 12.92 -26.89 3.98
N PRO A 116 11.89 -26.68 3.16
CA PRO A 116 11.06 -25.48 3.30
C PRO A 116 10.61 -25.41 4.76
N VAL A 117 10.82 -24.28 5.42
CA VAL A 117 10.14 -24.02 6.69
C VAL A 117 8.66 -23.89 6.36
N LEU A 118 7.93 -25.00 6.47
CA LEU A 118 6.47 -25.01 6.38
C LEU A 118 5.95 -24.27 7.63
N VAL A 119 5.83 -22.96 7.51
CA VAL A 119 4.95 -22.20 8.40
C VAL A 119 3.55 -22.77 8.16
N GLY A 120 2.95 -23.37 9.18
CA GLY A 120 1.58 -23.86 9.10
C GLY A 120 0.62 -22.78 8.60
N HIS A 121 -0.58 -23.18 8.17
CA HIS A 121 -1.54 -22.23 7.64
C HIS A 121 -2.11 -21.36 8.76
N LEU A 122 -2.14 -20.03 8.55
CA LEU A 122 -2.71 -19.09 9.53
C LEU A 122 -4.18 -19.41 9.87
N SER A 123 -4.94 -19.90 8.88
CA SER A 123 -6.34 -20.29 9.04
C SER A 123 -6.46 -21.71 9.59
N PRO A 124 -7.09 -21.89 10.77
CA PRO A 124 -7.43 -23.22 11.28
C PRO A 124 -8.26 -24.05 10.31
N ALA A 125 -9.20 -23.44 9.57
CA ALA A 125 -9.98 -24.14 8.55
C ALA A 125 -9.13 -24.66 7.40
N ILE A 126 -8.16 -23.86 6.92
CA ILE A 126 -7.23 -24.30 5.87
C ILE A 126 -6.27 -25.38 6.40
N GLU A 127 -5.72 -25.21 7.60
CA GLU A 127 -4.85 -26.21 8.23
C GLU A 127 -5.56 -27.57 8.38
N ALA A 128 -6.81 -27.56 8.85
CA ALA A 128 -7.63 -28.75 8.97
C ALA A 128 -7.89 -29.41 7.60
N LEU A 129 -8.20 -28.60 6.58
CA LEU A 129 -8.39 -29.11 5.22
C LEU A 129 -7.10 -29.70 4.64
N ALA A 130 -5.96 -29.03 4.83
CA ALA A 130 -4.65 -29.51 4.39
C ALA A 130 -4.34 -30.89 4.99
N ALA A 131 -4.60 -31.05 6.29
CA ALA A 131 -4.43 -32.33 6.98
C ALA A 131 -5.40 -33.42 6.45
N ASP A 132 -6.63 -33.04 6.09
CA ASP A 132 -7.61 -33.98 5.53
C ASP A 132 -7.25 -34.46 4.13
N LEU A 133 -6.81 -33.54 3.26
CA LEU A 133 -6.33 -33.87 1.92
C LEU A 133 -5.12 -34.80 1.97
N LYS A 134 -4.18 -34.59 2.92
CA LYS A 134 -3.05 -35.51 3.14
C LYS A 134 -3.48 -36.94 3.51
N ARG A 135 -4.68 -37.12 4.07
CA ARG A 135 -5.26 -38.44 4.38
C ARG A 135 -6.12 -39.02 3.26
N GLY A 136 -6.17 -38.38 2.08
CA GLY A 136 -7.02 -38.78 0.96
C GLY A 136 -8.47 -38.28 1.04
N GLY A 137 -8.73 -37.25 1.86
CA GLY A 137 -10.02 -36.56 1.92
C GLY A 137 -10.36 -35.77 0.64
N SER A 138 -11.51 -35.09 0.64
CA SER A 138 -11.95 -34.26 -0.50
C SER A 138 -12.28 -32.83 -0.08
N THR A 139 -12.28 -31.89 -1.03
CA THR A 139 -12.62 -30.48 -0.77
C THR A 139 -14.12 -30.20 -0.70
N GLU A 140 -14.97 -31.16 -1.06
CA GLU A 140 -16.44 -30.96 -1.12
C GLU A 140 -17.11 -30.66 0.23
N PRO A 141 -16.75 -31.31 1.36
CA PRO A 141 -17.28 -30.92 2.66
C PRO A 141 -16.89 -29.49 3.05
N PHE A 142 -15.64 -29.10 2.76
CA PHE A 142 -15.14 -27.75 3.01
C PHE A 142 -15.93 -26.71 2.21
N TRP A 143 -16.10 -26.91 0.90
CA TRP A 143 -16.84 -25.97 0.06
C TRP A 143 -18.32 -25.86 0.40
N ARG A 144 -18.96 -26.96 0.84
CA ARG A 144 -20.33 -26.90 1.37
C ARG A 144 -20.42 -26.01 2.61
N GLU A 145 -19.44 -26.10 3.50
CA GLU A 145 -19.40 -25.27 4.69
C GLU A 145 -19.08 -23.80 4.35
N VAL A 146 -18.15 -23.54 3.43
CA VAL A 146 -17.86 -22.18 2.95
C VAL A 146 -19.11 -21.55 2.31
N ALA A 147 -19.83 -22.27 1.44
CA ALA A 147 -21.08 -21.77 0.86
C ALA A 147 -22.15 -21.46 1.93
N ARG A 148 -22.19 -22.24 3.01
CA ARG A 148 -23.09 -22.04 4.15
C ARG A 148 -22.66 -20.90 5.08
N ARG A 149 -21.38 -20.53 5.14
CA ARG A 149 -20.88 -19.41 5.96
C ARG A 149 -20.78 -18.10 5.19
N GLY A 150 -20.43 -18.17 3.91
CA GLY A 150 -20.00 -17.05 3.09
C GLY A 150 -18.49 -16.82 3.18
N THR A 151 -17.98 -15.95 2.31
CA THR A 151 -16.58 -15.50 2.27
C THR A 151 -16.43 -14.00 2.56
N PRO A 152 -15.24 -13.56 3.03
CA PRO A 152 -14.11 -14.38 3.46
C PRO A 152 -14.43 -15.17 4.74
N LEU A 153 -13.67 -16.23 5.01
CA LEU A 153 -13.74 -16.88 6.32
C LEU A 153 -13.14 -15.95 7.37
N VAL A 154 -13.82 -15.83 8.50
CA VAL A 154 -13.35 -15.06 9.67
C VAL A 154 -13.28 -16.00 10.85
N GLU A 155 -12.09 -16.13 11.44
CA GLU A 155 -11.78 -17.04 12.53
C GLU A 155 -11.11 -16.26 13.67
N PRO A 156 -11.55 -16.41 14.92
CA PRO A 156 -10.97 -15.67 16.04
C PRO A 156 -9.51 -16.10 16.27
N LEU A 157 -8.63 -15.13 16.56
CA LEU A 157 -7.24 -15.37 16.94
C LEU A 157 -7.00 -14.99 18.40
N GLU A 158 -7.20 -13.73 18.73
CA GLU A 158 -7.05 -13.15 20.07
C GLU A 158 -8.03 -11.97 20.23
N PRO A 159 -8.29 -11.45 21.44
CA PRO A 159 -9.18 -10.30 21.62
C PRO A 159 -8.76 -9.13 20.72
N GLY A 160 -9.68 -8.66 19.89
CA GLY A 160 -9.43 -7.55 18.95
C GLY A 160 -8.77 -7.95 17.63
N ARG A 161 -8.40 -9.22 17.40
CA ARG A 161 -7.84 -9.69 16.12
C ARG A 161 -8.47 -11.00 15.64
N VAL A 162 -8.58 -11.11 14.33
CA VAL A 162 -9.10 -12.30 13.64
C VAL A 162 -8.16 -12.71 12.52
N VAL A 163 -8.20 -14.00 12.17
CA VAL A 163 -7.72 -14.49 10.89
C VAL A 163 -8.83 -14.32 9.87
N MET A 164 -8.55 -13.59 8.80
CA MET A 164 -9.44 -13.41 7.67
C MET A 164 -8.85 -14.11 6.44
N THR A 165 -9.59 -15.06 5.89
CA THR A 165 -9.14 -15.92 4.78
C THR A 165 -10.02 -15.74 3.57
N PHE A 166 -9.44 -15.18 2.52
CA PHE A 166 -10.04 -15.05 1.21
C PHE A 166 -9.91 -16.37 0.47
N LEU A 167 -10.94 -16.73 -0.29
CA LEU A 167 -11.05 -18.02 -0.96
C LEU A 167 -11.48 -17.85 -2.41
N ALA A 168 -10.97 -18.72 -3.27
CA ALA A 168 -11.50 -18.89 -4.62
C ALA A 168 -11.49 -20.38 -4.99
N ARG A 169 -12.49 -20.79 -5.78
CA ARG A 169 -12.68 -22.15 -6.25
C ARG A 169 -12.51 -22.24 -7.77
N GLY A 170 -11.81 -23.26 -8.24
CA GLY A 170 -11.86 -23.68 -9.65
C GLY A 170 -11.10 -22.80 -10.65
N ALA A 171 -10.24 -21.89 -10.18
CA ALA A 171 -9.25 -21.26 -11.06
C ALA A 171 -8.20 -22.28 -11.50
N ARG A 172 -7.73 -22.15 -12.74
CA ARG A 172 -6.81 -23.07 -13.40
C ARG A 172 -5.36 -22.73 -13.11
N HIS A 173 -5.02 -21.44 -13.10
CA HIS A 173 -3.62 -21.01 -13.09
C HIS A 173 -3.29 -20.06 -11.94
N SER A 174 -4.16 -19.09 -11.66
CA SER A 174 -3.86 -18.02 -10.73
C SER A 174 -5.13 -17.41 -10.16
N VAL A 175 -5.03 -16.80 -8.98
CA VAL A 175 -6.06 -15.91 -8.47
C VAL A 175 -5.38 -14.69 -7.86
N ARG A 176 -5.82 -13.50 -8.25
CA ARG A 176 -5.45 -12.23 -7.61
C ARG A 176 -6.60 -11.72 -6.74
N LEU A 177 -6.25 -11.09 -5.64
CA LEU A 177 -7.15 -10.38 -4.73
C LEU A 177 -6.81 -8.89 -4.79
N LEU A 178 -7.80 -8.05 -5.06
CA LEU A 178 -7.65 -6.59 -4.99
C LEU A 178 -8.56 -6.02 -3.90
N GLY A 179 -8.05 -5.06 -3.13
CA GLY A 179 -8.79 -4.46 -2.01
C GLY A 179 -8.73 -5.28 -0.72
N GLY A 180 -7.82 -6.26 -0.65
CA GLY A 180 -7.54 -7.02 0.57
C GLY A 180 -6.83 -6.19 1.65
N PRO A 181 -6.38 -6.81 2.76
CA PRO A 181 -5.67 -6.16 3.86
C PRO A 181 -4.23 -5.71 3.53
N THR A 182 -3.99 -5.24 2.30
CA THR A 182 -2.70 -4.76 1.80
C THR A 182 -2.91 -3.56 0.86
N SER A 183 -1.82 -2.89 0.49
CA SER A 183 -1.87 -1.67 -0.34
C SER A 183 -2.02 -1.94 -1.83
N ASP A 184 -1.70 -3.15 -2.27
CA ASP A 184 -1.75 -3.54 -3.67
C ASP A 184 -2.67 -4.75 -3.89
N HIS A 185 -2.26 -5.67 -4.77
CA HIS A 185 -2.97 -6.88 -5.07
C HIS A 185 -2.20 -8.07 -4.53
N GLU A 186 -2.92 -9.11 -4.11
CA GLU A 186 -2.34 -10.29 -3.49
C GLU A 186 -2.54 -11.50 -4.37
N ILE A 187 -1.54 -12.37 -4.39
CA ILE A 187 -1.63 -13.68 -5.05
C ILE A 187 -2.17 -14.66 -4.03
N LEU A 188 -3.29 -15.32 -4.35
CA LEU A 188 -3.77 -16.46 -3.57
C LEU A 188 -2.90 -17.68 -3.88
N GLU A 189 -2.59 -18.45 -2.85
CA GLU A 189 -1.87 -19.71 -2.95
C GLU A 189 -2.84 -20.87 -3.15
N ARG A 190 -2.42 -21.87 -3.92
CA ARG A 190 -3.19 -23.09 -4.13
C ARG A 190 -2.89 -24.09 -3.03
N LEU A 191 -3.93 -24.65 -2.41
CA LEU A 191 -3.75 -25.66 -1.37
C LEU A 191 -3.40 -27.02 -1.99
N GLY A 192 -2.10 -27.32 -2.10
CA GLY A 192 -1.60 -28.53 -2.75
C GLY A 192 -2.14 -28.66 -4.18
N ASP A 193 -2.58 -29.86 -4.55
CA ASP A 193 -3.18 -30.14 -5.86
C ASP A 193 -4.71 -29.99 -5.89
N SER A 194 -5.29 -29.29 -4.92
CA SER A 194 -6.75 -29.15 -4.79
C SER A 194 -7.35 -28.02 -5.63
N ASP A 195 -8.67 -27.84 -5.56
CA ASP A 195 -9.39 -26.73 -6.22
C ASP A 195 -9.51 -25.47 -5.33
N VAL A 196 -8.78 -25.44 -4.20
CA VAL A 196 -8.82 -24.35 -3.21
C VAL A 196 -7.65 -23.40 -3.41
N TRP A 197 -8.00 -22.15 -3.70
CA TRP A 197 -7.09 -21.02 -3.68
C TRP A 197 -7.40 -20.17 -2.46
N PHE A 198 -6.40 -19.75 -1.69
CA PHE A 198 -6.62 -18.99 -0.47
C PHE A 198 -5.50 -17.99 -0.18
N LYS A 199 -5.80 -17.01 0.68
CA LYS A 199 -4.82 -16.13 1.31
C LYS A 199 -5.37 -15.70 2.65
N SER A 200 -4.56 -15.81 3.70
CA SER A 200 -4.97 -15.51 5.07
C SER A 200 -4.21 -14.31 5.61
N PHE A 201 -4.91 -13.45 6.35
CA PHE A 201 -4.36 -12.26 7.00
C PHE A 201 -4.78 -12.23 8.45
N VAL A 202 -3.91 -11.72 9.33
CA VAL A 202 -4.31 -11.32 10.68
C VAL A 202 -4.72 -9.86 10.63
N VAL A 203 -5.97 -9.57 10.95
CA VAL A 203 -6.53 -8.21 10.89
C VAL A 203 -7.23 -7.83 12.20
N PRO A 204 -7.34 -6.53 12.52
CA PRO A 204 -8.19 -6.08 13.62
C PRO A 204 -9.64 -6.51 13.44
N SER A 205 -10.35 -6.83 14.52
CA SER A 205 -11.80 -7.13 14.48
C SER A 205 -12.66 -5.91 14.09
N SER A 206 -12.04 -4.74 13.96
CA SER A 206 -12.66 -3.51 13.46
C SER A 206 -12.53 -3.31 11.94
N THR A 207 -12.04 -4.33 11.21
CA THR A 207 -11.78 -4.20 9.77
C THR A 207 -13.04 -3.96 8.95
N ARG A 208 -12.95 -3.01 8.03
CA ARG A 208 -13.95 -2.72 7.01
C ARG A 208 -13.26 -2.47 5.67
N LEU A 209 -13.63 -3.23 4.63
CA LEU A 209 -13.09 -3.08 3.28
C LEU A 209 -14.04 -3.63 2.22
N SER A 210 -13.83 -3.23 0.97
CA SER A 210 -14.39 -3.84 -0.23
C SER A 210 -13.27 -4.49 -1.04
N TYR A 211 -13.56 -5.65 -1.63
CA TYR A 211 -12.57 -6.41 -2.41
C TYR A 211 -13.19 -7.04 -3.66
N GLN A 212 -12.34 -7.46 -4.57
CA GLN A 212 -12.69 -8.26 -5.74
C GLN A 212 -11.65 -9.37 -5.94
N VAL A 213 -12.05 -10.43 -6.64
CA VAL A 213 -11.17 -11.54 -7.03
C VAL A 213 -11.01 -11.55 -8.54
N ALA A 214 -9.81 -11.85 -9.02
CA ALA A 214 -9.49 -12.01 -10.44
C ALA A 214 -8.89 -13.40 -10.67
N PRO A 215 -9.69 -14.40 -11.07
CA PRO A 215 -9.20 -15.73 -11.38
C PRO A 215 -8.65 -15.80 -12.81
N ASP A 216 -7.61 -16.63 -13.00
CA ASP A 216 -6.94 -16.90 -14.27
C ASP A 216 -6.44 -15.63 -14.97
N VAL A 217 -5.82 -14.71 -14.20
CA VAL A 217 -5.13 -13.54 -14.76
C VAL A 217 -3.99 -14.05 -15.66
N PRO A 218 -3.92 -13.60 -16.93
CA PRO A 218 -2.90 -14.06 -17.85
C PRO A 218 -1.51 -13.55 -17.44
N ASP A 219 -0.54 -14.45 -17.44
CA ASP A 219 0.87 -14.09 -17.29
C ASP A 219 1.50 -13.91 -18.68
N PHE A 220 2.03 -12.72 -18.96
CA PHE A 220 2.68 -12.39 -20.23
C PHE A 220 3.81 -11.36 -20.01
N PRO A 221 4.84 -11.32 -20.88
CA PRO A 221 5.85 -10.29 -20.83
C PRO A 221 5.21 -8.91 -21.11
N GLY A 222 5.18 -8.04 -20.11
CA GLY A 222 4.55 -6.72 -20.20
C GLY A 222 5.11 -5.76 -19.17
N THR A 223 4.80 -4.47 -19.34
CA THR A 223 5.06 -3.43 -18.34
C THR A 223 4.20 -3.64 -17.09
N CYS A 224 4.61 -3.09 -15.95
CA CYS A 224 3.79 -3.13 -14.72
C CYS A 224 2.36 -2.61 -14.95
N ARG A 225 2.20 -1.60 -15.82
CA ARG A 225 0.89 -1.09 -16.21
C ARG A 225 0.07 -2.13 -16.97
N GLU A 226 0.63 -2.76 -17.99
CA GLU A 226 -0.09 -3.78 -18.78
C GLU A 226 -0.49 -4.98 -17.90
N CYS A 227 0.41 -5.42 -17.00
CA CYS A 227 0.09 -6.45 -16.02
C CYS A 227 -1.05 -6.03 -15.09
N ARG A 228 -1.07 -4.77 -14.63
CA ARG A 228 -2.15 -4.23 -13.80
C ARG A 228 -3.49 -4.20 -14.56
N GLU A 229 -3.50 -3.74 -15.80
CA GLU A 229 -4.71 -3.72 -16.63
C GLU A 229 -5.29 -5.13 -16.85
N ALA A 230 -4.43 -6.14 -16.99
CA ALA A 230 -4.87 -7.53 -17.11
C ALA A 230 -5.56 -8.05 -15.83
N ILE A 231 -5.11 -7.62 -14.64
CA ILE A 231 -5.80 -7.90 -13.39
C ILE A 231 -7.17 -7.20 -13.38
N LEU A 232 -7.19 -5.90 -13.66
CA LEU A 232 -8.40 -5.08 -13.64
C LEU A 232 -9.49 -5.63 -14.58
N ALA A 233 -9.10 -6.11 -15.76
CA ALA A 233 -10.01 -6.69 -16.75
C ALA A 233 -10.73 -7.96 -16.27
N GLN A 234 -10.20 -8.63 -15.24
CA GLN A 234 -10.68 -9.92 -14.75
C GLN A 234 -11.35 -9.82 -13.36
N LEU A 235 -11.32 -8.65 -12.73
CA LEU A 235 -11.90 -8.43 -11.41
C LEU A 235 -13.42 -8.65 -11.41
N ARG A 236 -13.87 -9.37 -10.40
CA ARG A 236 -15.28 -9.59 -10.12
C ARG A 236 -15.53 -9.74 -8.62
N ALA A 237 -16.77 -9.52 -8.21
CA ALA A 237 -17.21 -9.89 -6.88
C ALA A 237 -16.94 -11.39 -6.62
N ASP A 238 -16.53 -11.67 -5.39
CA ASP A 238 -16.43 -13.02 -4.86
C ASP A 238 -17.83 -13.67 -4.84
N PRO A 239 -18.03 -14.77 -5.58
CA PRO A 239 -19.35 -15.40 -5.74
C PRO A 239 -19.91 -16.00 -4.45
N LEU A 240 -19.07 -16.21 -3.42
CA LEU A 240 -19.49 -16.74 -2.12
C LEU A 240 -19.62 -15.64 -1.06
N ASN A 241 -19.32 -14.39 -1.39
CA ASN A 241 -19.52 -13.27 -0.47
C ASN A 241 -21.03 -12.96 -0.37
N ARG A 242 -21.50 -12.66 0.84
CA ARG A 242 -22.93 -12.43 1.12
C ARG A 242 -23.39 -10.99 0.94
N TYR A 243 -22.45 -10.10 0.67
CA TYR A 243 -22.66 -8.66 0.69
C TYR A 243 -22.10 -8.04 -0.60
N PRO A 244 -22.70 -8.35 -1.77
CA PRO A 244 -22.32 -7.71 -3.02
C PRO A 244 -22.66 -6.21 -2.98
N TRP A 245 -21.83 -5.39 -3.60
CA TRP A 245 -21.98 -3.95 -3.55
C TRP A 245 -21.44 -3.23 -4.79
N PRO A 246 -22.24 -2.34 -5.42
CA PRO A 246 -23.67 -2.16 -5.21
C PRO A 246 -24.45 -3.43 -5.55
N ALA A 247 -25.48 -3.76 -4.76
CA ALA A 247 -26.26 -4.99 -4.97
C ALA A 247 -27.00 -5.00 -6.32
N ASP A 248 -27.29 -3.82 -6.87
CA ASP A 248 -28.00 -3.63 -8.13
C ASP A 248 -27.08 -3.31 -9.33
N ALA A 249 -25.77 -3.48 -9.18
CA ALA A 249 -24.85 -3.30 -10.29
C ALA A 249 -25.18 -4.28 -11.45
N PRO A 250 -24.88 -3.92 -12.71
CA PRO A 250 -25.37 -4.65 -13.88
C PRO A 250 -24.86 -6.10 -13.98
N ASP A 251 -23.71 -6.41 -13.39
CA ASP A 251 -23.10 -7.73 -13.39
C ASP A 251 -22.05 -7.85 -12.26
N PRO A 252 -21.53 -9.06 -11.96
CA PRO A 252 -20.50 -9.26 -10.94
C PRO A 252 -19.16 -8.55 -11.17
N TYR A 253 -18.82 -8.14 -12.41
CA TYR A 253 -17.59 -7.41 -12.72
C TYR A 253 -17.69 -5.94 -12.28
N ASN A 254 -18.92 -5.43 -12.22
CA ASN A 254 -19.24 -4.11 -11.69
C ASN A 254 -19.59 -4.12 -10.18
N GLN A 255 -19.46 -5.27 -9.52
CA GLN A 255 -19.68 -5.43 -8.08
C GLN A 255 -18.38 -5.66 -7.32
N PHE A 256 -18.36 -5.16 -6.10
CA PHE A 256 -17.39 -5.47 -5.06
C PHE A 256 -18.02 -6.42 -4.05
N SER A 257 -17.18 -7.09 -3.28
CA SER A 257 -17.54 -7.90 -2.12
C SER A 257 -17.19 -7.15 -0.86
N LEU A 258 -18.16 -6.99 0.05
CA LEU A 258 -17.94 -6.23 1.28
C LEU A 258 -17.52 -7.12 2.43
N VAL A 259 -16.66 -6.56 3.26
CA VAL A 259 -16.33 -7.06 4.60
C VAL A 259 -16.56 -5.93 5.60
N GLU A 260 -17.38 -6.21 6.60
CA GLU A 260 -17.54 -5.38 7.79
C GLU A 260 -17.50 -6.30 9.00
N LEU A 261 -16.41 -6.23 9.77
CA LEU A 261 -16.25 -7.04 10.97
C LEU A 261 -17.01 -6.44 12.17
N PRO A 262 -17.34 -7.23 13.19
CA PRO A 262 -18.25 -6.82 14.26
C PRO A 262 -17.86 -5.54 15.02
N ASP A 263 -16.57 -5.25 15.16
CA ASP A 263 -16.08 -4.07 15.89
C ASP A 263 -15.79 -2.88 14.97
N ALA A 264 -16.19 -2.95 13.69
CA ALA A 264 -16.00 -1.86 12.75
C ALA A 264 -16.78 -0.62 13.22
N PRO A 265 -16.14 0.57 13.29
CA PRO A 265 -16.80 1.75 13.82
C PRO A 265 -18.00 2.15 12.96
N PRO A 266 -19.06 2.74 13.54
CA PRO A 266 -20.19 3.21 12.75
C PRO A 266 -19.74 4.30 11.77
N GLN A 267 -20.34 4.33 10.58
CA GLN A 267 -20.06 5.36 9.57
C GLN A 267 -21.07 6.52 9.73
N PRO A 268 -20.66 7.71 10.22
CA PRO A 268 -21.61 8.79 10.50
C PRO A 268 -22.40 9.23 9.27
N GLY A 269 -23.74 9.27 9.39
CA GLY A 269 -24.64 9.69 8.30
C GLY A 269 -24.89 8.62 7.23
N ILE A 270 -24.17 7.49 7.28
CA ILE A 270 -24.40 6.35 6.40
C ILE A 270 -25.40 5.36 7.04
N GLY A 271 -26.26 4.77 6.22
CA GLY A 271 -27.31 3.81 6.63
C GLY A 271 -28.51 3.85 5.68
N GLY A 272 -29.33 2.79 5.58
CA GLY A 272 -30.54 2.78 4.75
C GLY A 272 -30.37 3.10 3.24
N GLU A 273 -31.46 2.99 2.48
CA GLU A 273 -31.50 3.26 1.02
C GLU A 273 -32.25 4.57 0.70
N ALA A 274 -32.02 5.61 1.50
CA ALA A 274 -32.69 6.89 1.28
C ALA A 274 -31.98 7.67 0.16
N GLU A 275 -32.74 8.10 -0.85
CA GLU A 275 -32.29 9.10 -1.82
C GLU A 275 -32.10 10.47 -1.15
N PRO A 276 -31.17 11.31 -1.63
CA PRO A 276 -30.98 12.65 -1.08
C PRO A 276 -32.25 13.51 -1.26
N ALA A 277 -32.67 14.18 -0.19
CA ALA A 277 -33.88 14.99 -0.16
C ALA A 277 -33.62 16.48 -0.48
N GLY A 278 -32.35 16.90 -0.49
CA GLY A 278 -31.92 18.25 -0.82
C GLY A 278 -31.91 18.56 -2.31
N ARG A 279 -31.51 19.78 -2.66
CA ARG A 279 -31.40 20.23 -4.05
C ARG A 279 -29.99 20.02 -4.58
N LEU A 280 -29.83 19.17 -5.60
CA LEU A 280 -28.59 19.01 -6.36
C LEU A 280 -28.70 19.74 -7.70
N VAL A 281 -27.77 20.65 -7.99
CA VAL A 281 -27.67 21.35 -9.28
C VAL A 281 -26.26 21.22 -9.82
N THR A 282 -26.12 20.72 -11.05
CA THR A 282 -24.83 20.62 -11.73
C THR A 282 -24.71 21.70 -12.80
N GLU A 283 -23.62 22.46 -12.75
CA GLU A 283 -23.29 23.47 -13.75
C GLU A 283 -21.85 23.26 -14.26
N ARG A 284 -21.62 23.69 -15.51
CA ARG A 284 -20.28 23.71 -16.10
C ARG A 284 -19.55 24.98 -15.67
N PHE A 285 -18.43 24.81 -14.96
CA PHE A 285 -17.55 25.89 -14.54
C PHE A 285 -16.33 25.97 -15.45
N ALA A 286 -16.04 27.16 -15.98
CA ALA A 286 -14.87 27.42 -16.81
C ALA A 286 -13.81 28.20 -16.02
N SER A 287 -12.59 27.66 -15.96
CA SER A 287 -11.45 28.28 -15.31
C SER A 287 -10.51 28.91 -16.35
N ARG A 288 -10.16 30.18 -16.14
CA ARG A 288 -9.11 30.81 -16.95
C ARG A 288 -7.73 30.44 -16.43
N ILE A 289 -7.59 30.28 -15.11
CA ILE A 289 -6.32 29.90 -14.48
C ILE A 289 -5.84 28.52 -14.96
N LEU A 290 -6.75 27.56 -15.09
CA LEU A 290 -6.42 26.19 -15.53
C LEU A 290 -6.67 25.95 -17.03
N GLY A 291 -7.25 26.93 -17.73
CA GLY A 291 -7.52 26.84 -19.17
C GLY A 291 -8.45 25.70 -19.55
N ASN A 292 -9.36 25.29 -18.66
CA ASN A 292 -10.29 24.19 -18.89
C ASN A 292 -11.66 24.44 -18.26
N ALA A 293 -12.60 23.53 -18.50
CA ALA A 293 -13.91 23.54 -17.87
C ALA A 293 -14.20 22.18 -17.22
N ARG A 294 -14.96 22.20 -16.12
CA ARG A 294 -15.33 21.01 -15.34
C ARG A 294 -16.76 21.14 -14.83
N ASP A 295 -17.36 19.99 -14.52
CA ASP A 295 -18.66 19.98 -13.86
C ASP A 295 -18.49 20.24 -12.37
N VAL A 296 -19.36 21.09 -11.84
CA VAL A 296 -19.45 21.41 -10.42
C VAL A 296 -20.90 21.17 -10.01
N ALA A 297 -21.11 20.19 -9.13
CA ALA A 297 -22.43 19.93 -8.56
C ALA A 297 -22.54 20.57 -7.18
N VAL A 298 -23.59 21.36 -6.96
CA VAL A 298 -23.90 22.01 -5.69
C VAL A 298 -25.09 21.31 -5.07
N TYR A 299 -24.90 20.81 -3.85
CA TYR A 299 -25.91 20.17 -3.03
C TYR A 299 -26.27 21.04 -1.83
N VAL A 300 -27.55 21.39 -1.72
CA VAL A 300 -28.11 22.12 -0.58
C VAL A 300 -29.08 21.19 0.16
N PRO A 301 -28.76 20.72 1.39
CA PRO A 301 -29.67 19.90 2.17
C PRO A 301 -31.01 20.61 2.47
N PRO A 302 -32.08 19.87 2.78
CA PRO A 302 -33.37 20.46 3.14
C PRO A 302 -33.26 21.47 4.29
N GLY A 303 -33.89 22.63 4.14
CA GLY A 303 -33.94 23.66 5.19
C GLY A 303 -32.63 24.45 5.39
N VAL A 304 -31.58 24.18 4.62
CA VAL A 304 -30.33 24.95 4.66
C VAL A 304 -30.45 26.21 3.81
N ASP A 305 -30.16 27.36 4.42
CA ASP A 305 -29.94 28.62 3.70
C ASP A 305 -28.45 28.77 3.35
N PRO A 306 -28.05 28.72 2.06
CA PRO A 306 -26.67 28.92 1.66
C PRO A 306 -26.11 30.30 2.06
N ALA A 307 -26.94 31.33 2.16
CA ALA A 307 -26.51 32.69 2.55
C ALA A 307 -26.38 32.87 4.07
N GLY A 308 -26.77 31.86 4.86
CA GLY A 308 -26.70 31.90 6.32
C GLY A 308 -25.27 32.06 6.84
N ALA A 309 -25.07 32.96 7.81
CA ALA A 309 -23.74 33.25 8.37
C ALA A 309 -23.05 32.06 9.07
N GLY A 310 -23.82 31.04 9.47
CA GLY A 310 -23.34 29.81 10.08
C GLY A 310 -23.09 28.66 9.10
N THR A 311 -23.38 28.86 7.82
CA THR A 311 -23.34 27.81 6.80
C THR A 311 -21.89 27.43 6.48
N VAL A 312 -21.61 26.12 6.53
CA VAL A 312 -20.33 25.54 6.13
C VAL A 312 -20.34 25.27 4.64
N LEU A 313 -19.25 25.64 3.96
CA LEU A 313 -19.00 25.31 2.56
C LEU A 313 -18.01 24.14 2.49
N LEU A 314 -18.48 22.98 2.04
CA LEU A 314 -17.65 21.81 1.76
C LEU A 314 -17.32 21.77 0.26
N LEU A 315 -16.04 21.91 -0.08
CA LEU A 315 -15.52 21.72 -1.43
C LEU A 315 -14.87 20.34 -1.48
N LEU A 316 -15.52 19.38 -2.14
CA LEU A 316 -15.12 17.98 -2.21
C LEU A 316 -14.57 17.65 -3.61
N PHE A 317 -13.32 17.24 -3.66
CA PHE A 317 -12.66 16.78 -4.89
C PHE A 317 -13.10 15.37 -5.26
N ASP A 318 -12.84 14.97 -6.51
CA ASP A 318 -13.34 13.72 -7.08
C ASP A 318 -14.87 13.62 -6.98
N GLY A 319 -15.56 14.76 -7.17
CA GLY A 319 -16.98 14.95 -6.88
C GLY A 319 -17.92 13.83 -7.37
N PRO A 320 -17.83 13.37 -8.63
CA PRO A 320 -18.67 12.28 -9.14
C PRO A 320 -18.59 10.98 -8.32
N ASP A 321 -17.45 10.67 -7.70
CA ASP A 321 -17.29 9.48 -6.88
C ASP A 321 -18.05 9.57 -5.55
N TYR A 322 -18.29 10.79 -5.07
CA TYR A 322 -19.00 11.12 -3.83
C TYR A 322 -20.47 11.50 -4.04
N LEU A 323 -20.97 11.41 -5.28
CA LEU A 323 -22.38 11.58 -5.64
C LEU A 323 -23.08 10.25 -5.93
N ASN A 324 -22.32 9.17 -6.11
CA ASN A 324 -22.86 7.86 -6.44
C ASN A 324 -23.21 7.05 -5.17
N ARG A 325 -23.84 5.88 -5.36
CA ARG A 325 -24.27 5.00 -4.26
C ARG A 325 -23.13 4.39 -3.43
N ARG A 326 -21.90 4.41 -3.94
CA ARG A 326 -20.72 3.91 -3.21
C ARG A 326 -20.31 4.86 -2.09
N ALA A 327 -20.35 6.17 -2.34
CA ALA A 327 -20.12 7.18 -1.32
C ALA A 327 -21.18 8.29 -1.40
N PRO A 328 -22.41 8.05 -0.91
CA PRO A 328 -23.54 8.96 -1.11
C PRO A 328 -23.50 10.15 -0.13
N ILE A 329 -22.54 11.06 -0.32
CA ILE A 329 -22.32 12.18 0.60
C ILE A 329 -23.53 13.13 0.72
N PRO A 330 -24.34 13.37 -0.32
CA PRO A 330 -25.61 14.11 -0.16
C PRO A 330 -26.51 13.54 0.96
N VAL A 331 -26.62 12.21 1.07
CA VAL A 331 -27.39 11.54 2.12
C VAL A 331 -26.74 11.73 3.50
N VAL A 332 -25.41 11.70 3.55
CA VAL A 332 -24.65 11.98 4.78
C VAL A 332 -24.92 13.41 5.26
N LEU A 333 -24.91 14.39 4.34
CA LEU A 333 -25.16 15.79 4.66
C LEU A 333 -26.60 16.01 5.13
N ASP A 334 -27.59 15.39 4.49
CA ASP A 334 -28.99 15.45 4.92
C ASP A 334 -29.16 14.98 6.35
N ARG A 335 -28.61 13.81 6.68
CA ARG A 335 -28.76 13.25 8.02
C ARG A 335 -28.00 14.02 9.06
N LEU A 336 -26.72 14.30 8.82
CA LEU A 336 -25.90 14.97 9.83
C LEU A 336 -26.37 16.41 10.08
N THR A 337 -26.90 17.09 9.06
CA THR A 337 -27.52 18.42 9.23
C THR A 337 -28.90 18.32 9.87
N GLY A 338 -29.75 17.39 9.41
CA GLY A 338 -31.11 17.18 9.94
C GLY A 338 -31.13 16.68 11.40
N ASP A 339 -30.10 15.94 11.82
CA ASP A 339 -29.91 15.49 13.20
C ASP A 339 -29.24 16.55 14.10
N ASP A 340 -29.01 17.78 13.60
CA ASP A 340 -28.28 18.86 14.28
C ASP A 340 -26.85 18.49 14.72
N ARG A 341 -26.26 17.46 14.12
CA ARG A 341 -24.88 17.01 14.42
C ARG A 341 -23.84 17.88 13.71
N LEU A 342 -24.17 18.37 12.52
CA LEU A 342 -23.43 19.38 11.77
C LEU A 342 -24.22 20.69 11.73
N PRO A 343 -23.53 21.85 11.64
CA PRO A 343 -24.19 23.08 11.21
C PRO A 343 -24.75 22.93 9.78
N PRO A 344 -25.64 23.85 9.34
CA PRO A 344 -26.05 23.93 7.94
C PRO A 344 -24.83 23.83 7.02
N THR A 345 -24.79 22.83 6.13
CA THR A 345 -23.61 22.52 5.31
C THR A 345 -24.01 22.37 3.85
N VAL A 346 -23.44 23.20 2.98
CA VAL A 346 -23.59 23.10 1.52
C VAL A 346 -22.42 22.30 0.96
N GLY A 347 -22.71 21.25 0.20
CA GLY A 347 -21.71 20.42 -0.47
C GLY A 347 -21.48 20.89 -1.91
N VAL A 348 -20.23 21.00 -2.31
CA VAL A 348 -19.82 21.32 -3.69
C VAL A 348 -18.87 20.25 -4.17
N PHE A 349 -19.30 19.50 -5.18
CA PHE A 349 -18.63 18.33 -5.72
C PHE A 349 -17.95 18.72 -7.02
N ILE A 350 -16.62 18.65 -7.04
CA ILE A 350 -15.79 19.18 -8.11
C ILE A 350 -15.28 18.00 -8.95
N ALA A 351 -15.71 17.92 -10.22
CA ALA A 351 -15.22 16.91 -11.14
C ALA A 351 -13.82 17.25 -11.67
N ASN A 352 -13.06 16.21 -12.01
CA ASN A 352 -11.84 16.36 -12.79
C ASN A 352 -12.19 16.33 -14.29
N PRO A 353 -11.59 17.20 -15.13
CA PRO A 353 -11.79 17.13 -16.58
C PRO A 353 -11.36 15.79 -17.21
N SER A 354 -10.30 15.18 -16.68
CA SER A 354 -9.78 13.87 -17.09
C SER A 354 -8.88 13.28 -15.99
N ALA A 355 -8.43 12.04 -16.16
CA ALA A 355 -7.45 11.41 -15.26
C ALA A 355 -6.09 12.13 -15.30
N GLU A 356 -5.65 12.57 -16.48
CA GLU A 356 -4.42 13.35 -16.66
C GLU A 356 -4.53 14.73 -16.00
N ALA A 357 -5.71 15.36 -16.11
CA ALA A 357 -5.98 16.61 -15.41
C ALA A 357 -5.94 16.40 -13.88
N ARG A 358 -6.55 15.33 -13.37
CA ARG A 358 -6.50 14.97 -11.95
C ARG A 358 -5.06 14.83 -11.45
N ALA A 359 -4.22 14.08 -12.16
CA ALA A 359 -2.83 13.84 -11.80
C ALA A 359 -1.96 15.10 -11.86
N ARG A 360 -2.27 16.06 -12.74
CA ARG A 360 -1.56 17.34 -12.87
C ARG A 360 -2.04 18.40 -11.88
N GLU A 361 -3.34 18.45 -11.59
CA GLU A 361 -3.97 19.57 -10.88
C GLU A 361 -4.09 19.35 -9.38
N LEU A 362 -4.29 18.11 -8.91
CA LEU A 362 -4.48 17.87 -7.48
C LEU A 362 -3.16 17.90 -6.68
N PRO A 363 -2.05 17.26 -7.12
CA PRO A 363 -0.84 17.17 -6.30
C PRO A 363 -0.13 18.51 -6.14
N ALA A 364 -0.27 19.14 -4.96
CA ALA A 364 0.46 20.32 -4.50
C ALA A 364 0.53 21.51 -5.49
N ASN A 365 -0.48 21.66 -6.36
CA ASN A 365 -0.44 22.61 -7.46
C ASN A 365 -0.97 24.01 -7.06
N PRO A 366 -0.13 25.07 -7.10
CA PRO A 366 -0.56 26.42 -6.76
C PRO A 366 -1.63 27.00 -7.69
N ALA A 367 -1.64 26.64 -8.98
CA ALA A 367 -2.64 27.10 -9.94
C ALA A 367 -4.02 26.51 -9.64
N PHE A 368 -4.07 25.26 -9.17
CA PHE A 368 -5.33 24.66 -8.71
C PHE A 368 -5.85 25.37 -7.45
N ALA A 369 -4.98 25.64 -6.47
CA ALA A 369 -5.35 26.42 -5.29
C ALA A 369 -5.86 27.84 -5.64
N ALA A 370 -5.24 28.51 -6.60
CA ALA A 370 -5.67 29.81 -7.10
C ALA A 370 -7.02 29.74 -7.82
N MET A 371 -7.24 28.73 -8.68
CA MET A 371 -8.54 28.51 -9.32
C MET A 371 -9.66 28.35 -8.30
N LEU A 372 -9.44 27.54 -7.25
CA LEU A 372 -10.43 27.35 -6.19
C LEU A 372 -10.77 28.68 -5.50
N ALA A 373 -9.75 29.43 -5.09
CA ALA A 373 -9.90 30.62 -4.27
C ALA A 373 -10.39 31.87 -5.04
N ASP A 374 -9.89 32.06 -6.27
CA ASP A 374 -10.06 33.31 -7.01
C ASP A 374 -11.10 33.20 -8.14
N GLU A 375 -11.47 31.99 -8.56
CA GLU A 375 -12.49 31.78 -9.59
C GLU A 375 -13.69 31.00 -9.06
N LEU A 376 -13.49 29.81 -8.48
CA LEU A 376 -14.59 28.93 -8.09
C LEU A 376 -15.40 29.49 -6.91
N VAL A 377 -14.73 29.93 -5.84
CA VAL A 377 -15.41 30.51 -4.66
C VAL A 377 -16.26 31.75 -5.01
N PRO A 378 -15.73 32.75 -5.76
CA PRO A 378 -16.55 33.86 -6.24
C PRO A 378 -17.70 33.43 -7.16
N TRP A 379 -17.47 32.45 -8.03
CA TRP A 379 -18.51 31.91 -8.90
C TRP A 379 -19.66 31.29 -8.08
N LEU A 380 -19.35 30.49 -7.06
CA LEU A 380 -20.34 29.92 -6.13
C LEU A 380 -21.12 31.02 -5.40
N ALA A 381 -20.45 32.03 -4.86
CA ALA A 381 -21.10 33.16 -4.19
C ALA A 381 -22.13 33.85 -5.09
N SER A 382 -21.81 34.01 -6.39
CA SER A 382 -22.74 34.61 -7.36
C SER A 382 -23.94 33.73 -7.71
N ARG A 383 -23.83 32.40 -7.59
CA ARG A 383 -24.86 31.43 -8.01
C ARG A 383 -25.82 31.07 -6.88
N ILE A 384 -25.29 30.89 -5.69
CA ILE A 384 -26.07 30.38 -4.54
C ILE A 384 -26.12 31.38 -3.37
N GLY A 385 -25.54 32.57 -3.52
CA GLY A 385 -25.59 33.64 -2.51
C GLY A 385 -24.74 33.37 -1.27
N ILE A 386 -23.93 32.30 -1.27
CA ILE A 386 -23.09 31.95 -0.13
C ILE A 386 -22.09 33.07 0.19
N GLN A 387 -21.80 33.25 1.48
CA GLN A 387 -20.81 34.20 1.99
C GLN A 387 -19.69 33.43 2.69
N PRO A 388 -18.73 32.85 1.93
CA PRO A 388 -17.76 31.92 2.49
C PRO A 388 -16.82 32.63 3.44
N ARG A 389 -16.68 32.06 4.64
CA ARG A 389 -15.67 32.46 5.62
C ARG A 389 -14.60 31.38 5.70
N PRO A 390 -13.31 31.73 5.90
CA PRO A 390 -12.26 30.72 5.98
C PRO A 390 -12.51 29.69 7.07
N ASP A 391 -12.93 30.14 8.27
CA ASP A 391 -13.24 29.26 9.40
C ASP A 391 -14.42 28.30 9.14
N ARG A 392 -15.22 28.55 8.10
CA ARG A 392 -16.40 27.76 7.68
C ARG A 392 -16.26 27.13 6.31
N THR A 393 -15.09 27.21 5.69
CA THR A 393 -14.85 26.61 4.37
C THR A 393 -13.83 25.50 4.52
N VAL A 394 -14.18 24.31 4.02
CA VAL A 394 -13.35 23.11 4.09
C VAL A 394 -13.07 22.57 2.69
N LEU A 395 -11.80 22.32 2.41
CA LEU A 395 -11.39 21.50 1.27
C LEU A 395 -11.32 20.05 1.74
N ALA A 396 -11.87 19.13 0.96
CA ALA A 396 -11.89 17.72 1.30
C ALA A 396 -11.61 16.83 0.07
N GLY A 397 -11.02 15.67 0.30
CA GLY A 397 -10.84 14.66 -0.73
C GLY A 397 -10.09 13.43 -0.21
N SER A 398 -9.95 12.45 -1.10
CA SER A 398 -9.18 11.23 -0.85
C SER A 398 -7.95 11.12 -1.77
N SER A 399 -6.91 10.38 -1.37
CA SER A 399 -5.72 10.17 -2.24
C SER A 399 -5.09 11.51 -2.65
N TYR A 400 -4.88 11.76 -3.95
CA TYR A 400 -4.47 13.08 -4.44
C TYR A 400 -5.40 14.22 -4.06
N GLY A 401 -6.71 13.98 -3.92
CA GLY A 401 -7.65 14.96 -3.40
C GLY A 401 -7.38 15.31 -1.93
N GLY A 402 -6.99 14.32 -1.12
CA GLY A 402 -6.62 14.54 0.28
C GLY A 402 -5.33 15.37 0.41
N LEU A 403 -4.33 15.07 -0.43
CA LEU A 403 -3.12 15.89 -0.54
C LEU A 403 -3.47 17.32 -0.97
N ALA A 404 -4.25 17.47 -2.05
CA ALA A 404 -4.68 18.76 -2.60
C ALA A 404 -5.40 19.61 -1.54
N ALA A 405 -6.26 18.98 -0.73
CA ALA A 405 -7.04 19.66 0.30
C ALA A 405 -6.13 20.33 1.33
N VAL A 406 -5.09 19.62 1.78
CA VAL A 406 -4.11 20.16 2.74
C VAL A 406 -3.26 21.24 2.08
N THR A 407 -2.65 20.96 0.93
CA THR A 407 -1.73 21.90 0.29
C THR A 407 -2.41 23.18 -0.17
N ALA A 408 -3.63 23.09 -0.72
CA ALA A 408 -4.38 24.27 -1.18
C ALA A 408 -4.90 25.10 -0.01
N ALA A 409 -5.31 24.49 1.11
CA ALA A 409 -5.71 25.23 2.30
C ALA A 409 -4.54 25.99 2.93
N LEU A 410 -3.36 25.35 3.00
CA LEU A 410 -2.13 26.00 3.47
C LEU A 410 -1.66 27.13 2.53
N ALA A 411 -1.88 26.99 1.22
CA ALA A 411 -1.56 28.02 0.24
C ALA A 411 -2.52 29.22 0.30
N ARG A 412 -3.82 28.97 0.56
CA ARG A 412 -4.89 29.97 0.55
C ARG A 412 -5.71 30.00 1.84
N PRO A 413 -5.07 30.27 3.01
CA PRO A 413 -5.76 30.32 4.29
C PRO A 413 -6.72 31.53 4.40
N ASP A 414 -6.61 32.49 3.49
CA ASP A 414 -7.54 33.62 3.30
C ASP A 414 -8.93 33.19 2.81
N ARG A 415 -9.04 31.98 2.25
CA ARG A 415 -10.31 31.38 1.78
C ARG A 415 -10.66 30.07 2.47
N PHE A 416 -9.66 29.28 2.85
CA PHE A 416 -9.85 27.92 3.35
C PHE A 416 -9.17 27.76 4.71
N GLY A 417 -9.96 27.79 5.79
CA GLY A 417 -9.46 27.60 7.15
C GLY A 417 -9.47 26.14 7.60
N ASN A 418 -9.90 25.20 6.75
CA ASN A 418 -10.05 23.79 7.10
C ASN A 418 -9.65 22.87 5.94
N ALA A 419 -8.95 21.79 6.25
CA ALA A 419 -8.64 20.71 5.32
C ALA A 419 -9.06 19.36 5.90
N LEU A 420 -9.66 18.50 5.08
CA LEU A 420 -10.05 17.14 5.43
C LEU A 420 -9.43 16.19 4.41
N SER A 421 -8.37 15.50 4.82
CA SER A 421 -7.65 14.53 4.00
C SER A 421 -7.97 13.10 4.44
N ILE A 422 -8.35 12.27 3.48
CA ILE A 422 -8.58 10.83 3.68
C ILE A 422 -7.58 10.08 2.81
N SER A 423 -6.71 9.27 3.42
CA SER A 423 -5.70 8.49 2.68
C SER A 423 -4.89 9.38 1.74
N GLY A 424 -4.44 10.54 2.22
CA GLY A 424 -3.75 11.52 1.39
C GLY A 424 -2.42 10.98 0.84
N SER A 425 -2.15 11.18 -0.44
CA SER A 425 -0.96 10.64 -1.12
C SER A 425 0.32 11.40 -0.77
N PHE A 426 0.65 11.55 0.51
CA PHE A 426 1.77 12.38 0.97
C PHE A 426 3.16 11.78 0.70
N TRP A 427 3.21 10.54 0.19
CA TRP A 427 4.36 9.93 -0.47
C TRP A 427 4.72 10.60 -1.80
N TRP A 428 3.77 11.35 -2.40
CA TRP A 428 3.99 12.03 -3.67
C TRP A 428 5.13 13.04 -3.58
N HIS A 429 5.92 13.08 -4.65
CA HIS A 429 7.04 13.97 -4.80
C HIS A 429 7.00 14.63 -6.20
N PRO A 430 7.32 15.93 -6.34
CA PRO A 430 7.46 16.55 -7.65
C PRO A 430 8.67 15.98 -8.41
N ASP A 431 8.54 15.74 -9.71
CA ASP A 431 9.65 15.23 -10.54
C ASP A 431 10.86 16.19 -10.58
N ASP A 432 10.63 17.49 -10.38
CA ASP A 432 11.63 18.56 -10.45
C ASP A 432 12.21 18.96 -9.08
N ALA A 433 11.73 18.36 -7.99
CA ALA A 433 12.25 18.60 -6.65
C ALA A 433 13.48 17.71 -6.35
N ALA A 434 14.31 18.15 -5.41
CA ALA A 434 15.50 17.39 -5.01
C ALA A 434 15.10 16.05 -4.35
N PRO A 435 15.73 14.92 -4.73
CA PRO A 435 15.36 13.58 -4.27
C PRO A 435 15.65 13.32 -2.78
N ASP A 436 16.32 14.24 -2.09
CA ASP A 436 16.64 14.13 -0.65
C ASP A 436 15.45 14.48 0.27
N ARG A 437 14.25 14.70 -0.30
CA ARG A 437 13.02 15.06 0.44
C ARG A 437 11.84 14.14 0.08
N PRO A 438 11.89 12.84 0.39
CA PRO A 438 10.89 11.87 -0.07
C PRO A 438 9.45 12.22 0.32
N GLU A 439 9.23 12.91 1.45
CA GLU A 439 7.92 13.36 1.90
C GLU A 439 7.77 14.88 1.73
N TYR A 440 7.67 15.30 0.47
CA TYR A 440 7.72 16.70 0.04
C TYR A 440 6.76 17.62 0.83
N VAL A 441 5.52 17.19 1.04
CA VAL A 441 4.49 17.99 1.73
C VAL A 441 4.84 18.21 3.20
N ALA A 442 5.33 17.17 3.90
CA ALA A 442 5.80 17.31 5.27
C ALA A 442 6.97 18.30 5.36
N GLY A 443 7.91 18.22 4.41
CA GLY A 443 9.01 19.19 4.27
C GLY A 443 8.51 20.63 4.05
N LEU A 444 7.50 20.84 3.20
CA LEU A 444 6.88 22.15 3.00
C LEU A 444 6.30 22.71 4.31
N VAL A 445 5.57 21.90 5.07
CA VAL A 445 4.98 22.32 6.36
C VAL A 445 6.05 22.66 7.38
N ALA A 446 7.12 21.86 7.45
CA ALA A 446 8.22 22.08 8.38
C ALA A 446 8.91 23.44 8.14
N LEU A 447 9.13 23.79 6.86
CA LEU A 447 9.87 24.99 6.46
C LEU A 447 9.06 26.30 6.50
N HIS A 448 7.72 26.24 6.35
CA HIS A 448 6.89 27.44 6.30
C HIS A 448 6.40 27.90 7.67
N GLU A 449 6.07 29.18 7.81
CA GLU A 449 5.37 29.70 8.98
C GLU A 449 3.97 29.07 9.13
N ARG A 450 3.53 28.90 10.38
CA ARG A 450 2.22 28.31 10.68
C ARG A 450 1.09 29.17 10.10
N ARG A 451 0.16 28.55 9.38
CA ARG A 451 -1.05 29.17 8.82
C ARG A 451 -2.29 28.88 9.68
N PRO A 452 -3.34 29.73 9.69
CA PRO A 452 -4.55 29.52 10.47
C PRO A 452 -5.49 28.48 9.81
N VAL A 453 -5.01 27.24 9.69
CA VAL A 453 -5.74 26.12 9.08
C VAL A 453 -5.91 25.00 10.12
N ARG A 454 -7.11 24.44 10.21
CA ARG A 454 -7.39 23.21 10.98
C ARG A 454 -7.38 22.02 10.05
N VAL A 455 -6.81 20.89 10.48
CA VAL A 455 -6.61 19.74 9.61
C VAL A 455 -7.23 18.49 10.23
N PHE A 456 -8.08 17.81 9.48
CA PHE A 456 -8.42 16.42 9.73
C PHE A 456 -7.62 15.54 8.78
N LEU A 457 -6.92 14.54 9.32
CA LEU A 457 -6.17 13.55 8.57
C LEU A 457 -6.67 12.15 8.93
N SER A 458 -6.72 11.27 7.94
CA SER A 458 -6.91 9.84 8.18
C SER A 458 -6.15 8.99 7.19
N ALA A 459 -5.82 7.77 7.60
CA ALA A 459 -5.26 6.74 6.74
C ALA A 459 -5.80 5.36 7.13
N GLY A 460 -5.75 4.43 6.18
CA GLY A 460 -6.05 3.03 6.37
C GLY A 460 -4.82 2.27 6.85
N LEU A 461 -5.01 1.35 7.80
CA LEU A 461 -3.93 0.49 8.33
C LEU A 461 -3.31 -0.42 7.25
N PHE A 462 -4.02 -0.67 6.15
CA PHE A 462 -3.56 -1.52 5.06
C PHE A 462 -2.89 -0.74 3.93
N GLU A 463 -2.75 0.58 4.06
CA GLU A 463 -2.13 1.44 3.03
C GLU A 463 -0.62 1.62 3.25
N THR A 464 0.05 0.52 3.57
CA THR A 464 1.50 0.41 3.77
C THR A 464 2.14 -0.30 2.58
N THR A 465 3.33 0.11 2.17
CA THR A 465 4.09 -0.51 1.07
C THR A 465 5.06 -1.57 1.58
N ALA A 466 5.35 -2.58 0.76
CA ALA A 466 6.51 -3.46 0.97
C ALA A 466 7.77 -2.77 0.43
N ASP A 467 8.94 -3.11 0.99
CA ASP A 467 10.30 -2.70 0.54
C ASP A 467 10.58 -1.18 0.48
N ASP A 468 11.36 -0.63 1.42
CA ASP A 468 12.01 0.72 1.48
C ASP A 468 11.24 1.99 0.99
N GLU A 469 10.02 1.86 0.49
CA GLU A 469 9.14 2.91 -0.01
C GLU A 469 8.17 3.34 1.09
N ILE A 470 7.78 4.61 1.07
CA ILE A 470 6.89 5.21 2.06
C ILE A 470 5.45 5.13 1.55
N GLY A 471 4.60 4.39 2.27
CA GLY A 471 3.18 4.26 1.96
C GLY A 471 2.34 5.47 2.38
N ILE A 472 1.02 5.39 2.12
CA ILE A 472 0.06 6.43 2.52
C ILE A 472 -0.05 6.50 4.04
N LEU A 473 -0.04 5.36 4.73
CA LEU A 473 -0.14 5.32 6.18
C LEU A 473 1.05 6.05 6.82
N GLU A 474 2.27 5.69 6.42
CA GLU A 474 3.52 6.22 6.95
C GLU A 474 3.62 7.72 6.66
N SER A 475 3.42 8.13 5.41
CA SER A 475 3.50 9.55 5.01
C SER A 475 2.41 10.42 5.65
N SER A 476 1.20 9.88 5.86
CA SER A 476 0.13 10.58 6.58
C SER A 476 0.45 10.75 8.06
N ARG A 477 1.06 9.74 8.70
CA ARG A 477 1.51 9.81 10.11
C ARG A 477 2.64 10.82 10.28
N HIS A 478 3.62 10.82 9.38
CA HIS A 478 4.70 11.81 9.44
C HIS A 478 4.18 13.23 9.21
N LEU A 479 3.29 13.46 8.24
CA LEU A 479 2.68 14.77 8.06
C LEU A 479 1.89 15.23 9.30
N ARG A 480 1.14 14.33 9.95
CA ARG A 480 0.50 14.61 11.26
C ARG A 480 1.55 15.10 12.25
N ASP A 481 2.63 14.35 12.45
CA ASP A 481 3.66 14.69 13.45
C ASP A 481 4.29 16.06 13.18
N VAL A 482 4.54 16.38 11.91
CA VAL A 482 5.06 17.70 11.52
C VAL A 482 4.04 18.81 11.77
N LEU A 483 2.76 18.60 11.43
CA LEU A 483 1.70 19.59 11.69
C LEU A 483 1.52 19.83 13.21
N GLU A 484 1.51 18.77 14.02
CA GLU A 484 1.40 18.86 15.48
C GLU A 484 2.62 19.58 16.07
N ALA A 485 3.84 19.23 15.65
CA ALA A 485 5.07 19.90 16.08
C ALA A 485 5.10 21.39 15.71
N LYS A 486 4.47 21.78 14.58
CA LYS A 486 4.29 23.18 14.16
C LYS A 486 3.12 23.88 14.84
N GLY A 487 2.38 23.19 15.71
CA GLY A 487 1.30 23.75 16.52
C GLY A 487 0.01 24.04 15.74
N TYR A 488 -0.28 23.26 14.69
CA TYR A 488 -1.58 23.26 14.02
C TYR A 488 -2.64 22.54 14.88
N ASP A 489 -3.92 22.88 14.68
CA ASP A 489 -5.04 22.11 15.22
C ASP A 489 -5.30 20.91 14.29
N VAL A 490 -4.90 19.73 14.74
CA VAL A 490 -4.93 18.49 13.96
C VAL A 490 -5.77 17.44 14.66
N VAL A 491 -6.65 16.80 13.90
CA VAL A 491 -7.32 15.55 14.31
C VAL A 491 -6.87 14.44 13.37
N TYR A 492 -6.21 13.43 13.90
CA TYR A 492 -5.77 12.26 13.14
C TYR A 492 -6.55 11.00 13.54
N ARG A 493 -6.90 10.14 12.57
CA ARG A 493 -7.54 8.84 12.82
C ARG A 493 -7.06 7.76 11.86
N ASP A 494 -6.74 6.59 12.42
CA ASP A 494 -6.53 5.37 11.65
C ASP A 494 -7.83 4.57 11.53
N TYR A 495 -8.01 3.92 10.39
CA TYR A 495 -9.09 2.96 10.17
C TYR A 495 -8.50 1.62 9.73
N ALA A 496 -9.04 0.51 10.23
CA ALA A 496 -8.68 -0.84 9.77
C ALA A 496 -9.27 -1.11 8.36
N ALA A 497 -8.75 -0.40 7.37
CA ALA A 497 -9.22 -0.35 5.99
C ALA A 497 -8.03 -0.13 5.04
N GLY A 498 -8.28 -0.31 3.74
CA GLY A 498 -7.34 0.04 2.66
C GLY A 498 -7.74 1.32 1.92
N HIS A 499 -7.25 1.46 0.69
CA HIS A 499 -7.50 2.60 -0.20
C HIS A 499 -8.89 2.52 -0.86
N ASP A 500 -9.95 2.68 -0.07
CA ASP A 500 -11.30 2.19 -0.42
C ASP A 500 -12.43 3.18 -0.08
N TYR A 501 -13.27 3.48 -1.08
CA TYR A 501 -14.47 4.33 -0.95
C TYR A 501 -15.47 3.81 0.08
N PHE A 502 -15.58 2.48 0.26
CA PHE A 502 -16.46 1.90 1.27
C PHE A 502 -16.05 2.32 2.68
N ALA A 503 -14.76 2.49 2.95
CA ALA A 503 -14.26 3.05 4.21
C ALA A 503 -14.32 4.59 4.21
N TRP A 504 -13.89 5.24 3.12
CA TRP A 504 -13.77 6.70 3.03
C TRP A 504 -15.09 7.45 3.22
N ARG A 505 -16.22 6.87 2.76
CA ARG A 505 -17.55 7.48 2.97
C ARG A 505 -17.86 7.73 4.45
N GLY A 506 -17.38 6.85 5.34
CA GLY A 506 -17.50 7.01 6.79
C GLY A 506 -16.48 8.01 7.34
N ALA A 507 -15.21 7.91 6.90
CA ALA A 507 -14.15 8.82 7.31
C ALA A 507 -14.45 10.28 6.99
N LEU A 508 -15.14 10.56 5.87
CA LEU A 508 -15.58 11.91 5.51
C LEU A 508 -16.59 12.46 6.54
N GLY A 509 -17.61 11.67 6.90
CA GLY A 509 -18.59 12.06 7.92
C GLY A 509 -17.93 12.30 9.29
N ASP A 510 -16.97 11.46 9.66
CA ASP A 510 -16.17 11.62 10.87
C ASP A 510 -15.32 12.89 10.86
N GLY A 511 -14.65 13.19 9.75
CA GLY A 511 -13.82 14.40 9.61
C GLY A 511 -14.64 15.67 9.65
N LEU A 512 -15.82 15.71 9.02
CA LEU A 512 -16.74 16.84 9.11
C LEU A 512 -17.20 17.08 10.55
N LEU A 513 -17.54 16.01 11.28
CA LEU A 513 -17.91 16.11 12.69
C LEU A 513 -16.72 16.55 13.56
N ALA A 514 -15.51 16.08 13.29
CA ALA A 514 -14.32 16.53 14.02
C ALA A 514 -14.09 18.04 13.88
N LEU A 515 -14.25 18.58 12.67
CA LEU A 515 -14.00 19.99 12.38
C LEU A 515 -15.14 20.93 12.79
N PHE A 516 -16.40 20.47 12.73
CA PHE A 516 -17.57 21.35 12.82
C PHE A 516 -18.69 20.90 13.76
N ARG A 517 -18.58 19.76 14.45
CA ARG A 517 -19.65 19.27 15.33
C ARG A 517 -20.15 20.38 16.26
N ARG A 518 -21.47 20.57 16.31
CA ARG A 518 -22.10 21.45 17.29
C ARG A 518 -21.96 20.80 18.66
N ARG A 519 -21.25 21.47 19.59
CA ARG A 519 -21.30 21.08 21.01
C ARG A 519 -22.71 21.44 21.51
N ARG A 520 -23.41 20.45 22.04
CA ARG A 520 -24.69 20.64 22.74
C ARG A 520 -24.47 21.41 24.03
#